data_AF-E9F2Q8-F1
#
_entry.id   AF-E9F2Q8-F1
#
_cell.length_a   1.000
_cell.length_b   1.000
_cell.length_c   1.000
_cell.angle_alpha   90.00
_cell.angle_beta   90.00
_cell.angle_gamma   90.00
#
_symmetry.space_group_name_H-M   'P 1'
#
loop_
_entity.id
_entity.type
_entity.pdbx_description
1 polymer ?
#
loop_
_entity_poly.entity_id
_entity_poly.type
_entity_poly.pdbx_seq_one_letter_code
_entity_poly.pdbx_strand_id
1 'polypeptide(L)'
;MAAQVTGQSGQPDIAYTPNLEIYQQRLKRRQETEELDKTLPDGFPHKLHSHMAWTSATLSEPDLDEIQQALDIFKGIASHVTTRRARQDHQFNGRPANVVLDHIKNLTLKLDAKHIGSPAYTAEQQGFHTDAGDVIALFALADAAEGGKSYIASSWTVYNELAATRPDLIRTLSEPWHVDGFGKSAPTSRPLLFHQAATASNPERVIIQYARRAFTGYWGLPRSSHLPPITEAQAEALDALHFTAQKHALALEFQSGDIQFINNLSILHGRGAFRDTPDKQRHLLRLWLRDDELAWDTPAALQSRWRRLFDDVTPESQLFPLEPSIRSTSSA
;
A
#
# COMPACT_ATOMS: atom_id res chain seq x y z
N MET A 1 -6.03 9.62 22.11
CA MET A 1 -5.72 10.92 21.47
C MET A 1 -4.73 10.65 20.36
N ALA A 2 -4.94 11.18 19.15
CA ALA A 2 -3.98 11.00 18.07
C ALA A 2 -2.69 11.77 18.39
N ALA A 3 -1.54 11.13 18.21
CA ALA A 3 -0.25 11.81 18.38
C ALA A 3 -0.04 12.77 17.20
N GLN A 4 -0.22 14.07 17.45
CA GLN A 4 0.00 15.12 16.45
C GLN A 4 1.51 15.27 16.23
N VAL A 5 2.06 14.46 15.32
CA VAL A 5 3.47 14.51 14.92
C VAL A 5 3.72 15.87 14.29
N THR A 6 4.40 16.75 15.03
CA THR A 6 4.79 18.08 14.56
C THR A 6 5.68 17.93 13.33
N GLY A 7 5.20 18.45 12.18
CA GLY A 7 5.92 18.35 10.91
C GLY A 7 7.31 18.97 10.96
N GLN A 8 8.20 18.46 10.09
CA GLN A 8 9.50 19.07 9.83
C GLN A 8 9.32 20.53 9.38
N SER A 9 10.21 21.43 9.78
CA SER A 9 10.13 22.84 9.34
C SER A 9 10.12 22.95 7.81
N GLY A 10 9.12 23.64 7.26
CA GLY A 10 8.88 23.73 5.81
C GLY A 10 8.03 22.60 5.21
N GLN A 11 7.64 21.57 5.98
CA GLN A 11 6.63 20.60 5.55
C GLN A 11 5.24 21.26 5.57
N PRO A 12 4.41 21.07 4.53
CA PRO A 12 2.98 21.36 4.55
C PRO A 12 2.27 20.69 5.73
N ASP A 13 1.09 21.20 6.10
CA ASP A 13 0.22 20.54 7.07
C ASP A 13 -0.35 19.24 6.47
N ILE A 14 0.34 18.12 6.70
CA ILE A 14 -0.05 16.80 6.23
C ILE A 14 0.30 15.70 7.24
N ALA A 15 -0.72 14.98 7.69
CA ALA A 15 -0.59 13.82 8.56
C ALA A 15 -0.68 12.50 7.77
N TYR A 16 -0.27 11.40 8.42
CA TYR A 16 -0.49 10.05 7.88
C TYR A 16 -1.97 9.76 7.66
N THR A 17 -2.83 10.10 8.62
CA THR A 17 -4.28 10.02 8.45
C THR A 17 -4.75 11.19 7.58
N PRO A 18 -5.35 10.96 6.41
CA PRO A 18 -5.80 12.03 5.51
C PRO A 18 -6.92 12.85 6.16
N ASN A 19 -6.90 14.18 5.98
CA ASN A 19 -7.91 15.09 6.50
C ASN A 19 -8.58 15.82 5.34
N LEU A 20 -9.90 15.65 5.21
CA LEU A 20 -10.70 16.20 4.12
C LEU A 20 -10.78 17.73 4.16
N GLU A 21 -10.85 18.32 5.35
CA GLU A 21 -10.92 19.77 5.51
C GLU A 21 -9.58 20.42 5.10
N ILE A 22 -8.45 19.89 5.59
CA ILE A 22 -7.11 20.37 5.22
C ILE A 22 -6.87 20.21 3.71
N TYR A 23 -7.32 19.09 3.12
CA TYR A 23 -7.28 18.90 1.67
C TYR A 23 -8.11 19.94 0.91
N GLN A 24 -9.36 20.19 1.32
CA GLN A 24 -10.23 21.19 0.69
C GLN A 24 -9.68 22.61 0.81
N GLN A 25 -9.10 22.96 1.96
CA GLN A 25 -8.42 24.24 2.17
C GLN A 25 -7.16 24.37 1.28
N ARG A 26 -6.34 23.32 1.17
CA ARG A 26 -5.18 23.32 0.26
C ARG A 26 -5.60 23.45 -1.21
N LEU A 27 -6.58 22.65 -1.64
CA LEU A 27 -7.12 22.63 -2.99
C LEU A 27 -7.60 24.02 -3.41
N LYS A 28 -8.44 24.64 -2.56
CA LYS A 28 -8.92 26.00 -2.80
C LYS A 28 -7.76 26.99 -2.94
N ARG A 29 -6.82 27.01 -1.98
CA ARG A 29 -5.66 27.94 -2.03
C ARG A 29 -4.85 27.74 -3.30
N ARG A 30 -4.44 26.51 -3.66
CA ARG A 30 -3.62 26.27 -4.86
C ARG A 30 -4.33 26.69 -6.14
N GLN A 31 -5.64 26.46 -6.24
CA GLN A 31 -6.45 26.90 -7.39
C GLN A 31 -6.66 28.43 -7.43
N GLU A 32 -6.56 29.13 -6.30
CA GLU A 32 -6.67 30.60 -6.22
C GLU A 32 -5.32 31.34 -6.35
N THR A 33 -4.18 30.67 -6.07
CA THR A 33 -2.86 31.34 -5.97
C THR A 33 -1.77 30.81 -6.91
N GLU A 34 -1.98 29.72 -7.64
CA GLU A 34 -0.98 29.11 -8.53
C GLU A 34 -1.51 28.92 -9.96
N GLU A 35 -0.69 29.19 -10.97
CA GLU A 35 -0.99 28.78 -12.36
C GLU A 35 -0.73 27.28 -12.51
N LEU A 36 -1.76 26.49 -12.20
CA LEU A 36 -1.74 25.04 -12.33
C LEU A 36 -1.76 24.61 -13.80
N ASP A 37 -0.91 23.65 -14.16
CA ASP A 37 -0.89 23.05 -15.49
C ASP A 37 -2.24 22.46 -15.89
N LYS A 38 -2.63 22.69 -17.14
CA LYS A 38 -3.91 22.23 -17.72
C LYS A 38 -3.73 21.09 -18.73
N THR A 39 -2.53 20.53 -18.84
CA THR A 39 -2.16 19.41 -19.75
C THR A 39 -1.36 18.34 -19.01
N LEU A 40 -1.52 17.08 -19.44
CA LEU A 40 -0.76 15.93 -18.94
C LEU A 40 0.72 16.01 -19.35
N PRO A 41 1.64 15.29 -18.67
CA PRO A 41 2.99 15.08 -19.16
C PRO A 41 3.01 14.24 -20.44
N ASP A 42 4.06 14.41 -21.26
CA ASP A 42 4.21 13.66 -22.50
C ASP A 42 4.15 12.13 -22.27
N GLY A 43 3.40 11.46 -23.15
CA GLY A 43 3.16 10.01 -23.09
C GLY A 43 1.96 9.59 -22.25
N PHE A 44 1.52 10.37 -21.25
CA PHE A 44 0.41 9.95 -20.37
C PHE A 44 -0.97 10.02 -21.09
N PRO A 45 -1.75 8.94 -21.12
CA PRO A 45 -3.01 8.90 -21.86
C PRO A 45 -4.13 9.66 -21.16
N HIS A 46 -4.94 10.42 -21.91
CA HIS A 46 -6.09 11.16 -21.37
C HIS A 46 -7.16 10.28 -20.72
N LYS A 47 -7.28 9.01 -21.13
CA LYS A 47 -8.22 8.05 -20.55
C LYS A 47 -7.83 6.61 -20.87
N LEU A 48 -7.68 5.79 -19.84
CA LEU A 48 -7.52 4.34 -19.96
C LEU A 48 -8.88 3.66 -20.15
N HIS A 49 -8.98 2.80 -21.16
CA HIS A 49 -10.14 1.95 -21.45
C HIS A 49 -9.78 0.48 -21.16
N SER A 50 -10.37 -0.10 -20.10
CA SER A 50 -10.01 -1.45 -19.63
C SER A 50 -11.10 -2.06 -18.75
N HIS A 51 -11.16 -3.39 -18.70
CA HIS A 51 -11.99 -4.15 -17.76
C HIS A 51 -11.56 -3.98 -16.28
N MET A 52 -10.42 -3.32 -16.01
CA MET A 52 -9.90 -3.09 -14.66
C MET A 52 -10.56 -1.89 -13.92
N ALA A 53 -11.76 -1.46 -14.36
CA ALA A 53 -12.58 -0.45 -13.70
C ALA A 53 -13.99 -1.02 -13.42
N TRP A 54 -14.37 -1.14 -12.14
CA TRP A 54 -15.50 -1.97 -11.68
C TRP A 54 -16.08 -1.50 -10.32
N THR A 55 -17.26 -2.01 -9.96
CA THR A 55 -17.98 -1.81 -8.67
C THR A 55 -18.64 -3.15 -8.18
N SER A 56 -18.92 -3.35 -6.87
CA SER A 56 -19.15 -4.72 -6.29
C SER A 56 -19.99 -4.82 -4.99
N ALA A 57 -20.20 -6.07 -4.52
CA ALA A 57 -20.78 -6.53 -3.23
C ALA A 57 -20.05 -7.82 -2.69
N THR A 58 -20.51 -8.48 -1.60
CA THR A 58 -19.69 -9.24 -0.61
C THR A 58 -20.22 -10.64 -0.14
N LEU A 59 -19.40 -11.48 0.57
CA LEU A 59 -19.71 -12.30 1.81
C LEU A 59 -18.77 -13.52 2.18
N SER A 60 -18.83 -13.94 3.47
CA SER A 60 -18.05 -14.87 4.37
C SER A 60 -17.99 -16.43 4.17
N GLU A 61 -17.34 -17.33 4.99
CA GLU A 61 -16.10 -17.36 5.87
C GLU A 61 -16.15 -18.09 7.27
N PRO A 62 -15.38 -19.21 7.47
CA PRO A 62 -14.83 -19.77 8.76
C PRO A 62 -13.38 -20.40 8.65
N ASP A 63 -12.56 -20.91 9.62
CA ASP A 63 -12.45 -21.03 11.11
C ASP A 63 -10.94 -21.20 11.60
N LEU A 64 -10.61 -21.87 12.74
CA LEU A 64 -9.29 -21.77 13.47
C LEU A 64 -8.27 -22.96 13.42
N ASP A 65 -8.61 -24.26 13.52
CA ASP A 65 -7.59 -25.34 13.24
C ASP A 65 -7.32 -25.42 11.72
N GLU A 66 -8.34 -24.98 11.00
CA GLU A 66 -8.31 -24.41 9.66
C GLU A 66 -7.31 -23.26 9.49
N ILE A 67 -6.74 -22.60 10.51
CA ILE A 67 -5.63 -21.64 10.28
C ILE A 67 -4.37 -22.38 9.81
N GLN A 68 -4.06 -23.57 10.32
CA GLN A 68 -2.92 -24.34 9.81
C GLN A 68 -3.27 -24.99 8.47
N GLN A 69 -4.43 -25.65 8.37
CA GLN A 69 -4.86 -26.31 7.14
C GLN A 69 -5.09 -25.30 6.00
N ALA A 70 -5.68 -24.14 6.29
CA ALA A 70 -5.88 -23.07 5.32
C ALA A 70 -4.68 -22.14 5.16
N LEU A 71 -3.68 -22.13 6.05
CA LEU A 71 -2.33 -21.67 5.67
C LEU A 71 -1.74 -22.61 4.60
N ASP A 72 -1.91 -23.92 4.73
CA ASP A 72 -1.47 -24.87 3.70
C ASP A 72 -2.27 -24.73 2.39
N ILE A 73 -3.60 -24.56 2.45
CA ILE A 73 -4.44 -24.25 1.27
C ILE A 73 -4.09 -22.89 0.68
N PHE A 74 -3.93 -21.82 1.47
CA PHE A 74 -3.55 -20.48 1.01
C PHE A 74 -2.18 -20.48 0.33
N LYS A 75 -1.19 -21.20 0.89
CA LYS A 75 0.12 -21.43 0.24
C LYS A 75 -0.06 -22.15 -1.11
N GLY A 76 -0.91 -23.18 -1.15
CA GLY A 76 -1.22 -23.96 -2.36
C GLY A 76 -1.89 -23.11 -3.45
N ILE A 77 -3.00 -22.44 -3.13
CA ILE A 77 -3.74 -21.55 -4.04
C ILE A 77 -2.81 -20.42 -4.53
N ALA A 78 -2.05 -19.77 -3.64
CA ALA A 78 -1.11 -18.72 -4.06
C ALA A 78 0.02 -19.25 -4.97
N SER A 79 0.38 -20.53 -4.89
CA SER A 79 1.29 -21.20 -5.83
C SER A 79 0.62 -21.67 -7.13
N HIS A 80 -0.70 -21.63 -7.22
CA HIS A 80 -1.46 -21.84 -8.46
C HIS A 80 -1.80 -20.50 -9.16
N VAL A 81 -1.98 -19.43 -8.39
CA VAL A 81 -2.22 -18.06 -8.89
C VAL A 81 -0.94 -17.37 -9.35
N THR A 82 0.23 -17.74 -8.80
CA THR A 82 1.53 -17.15 -9.16
C THR A 82 2.70 -18.12 -8.94
N THR A 83 3.75 -18.04 -9.76
CA THR A 83 4.99 -18.83 -9.58
C THR A 83 5.81 -18.52 -8.31
N ARG A 84 5.89 -17.25 -7.86
CA ARG A 84 6.86 -16.80 -6.84
C ARG A 84 6.25 -15.99 -5.70
N ARG A 85 6.77 -16.24 -4.48
CA ARG A 85 6.53 -15.42 -3.28
C ARG A 85 7.71 -14.47 -3.03
N ALA A 86 7.41 -13.26 -2.56
CA ALA A 86 8.40 -12.25 -2.23
C ALA A 86 8.77 -12.28 -0.74
N ARG A 87 10.06 -12.01 -0.47
CA ARG A 87 10.62 -11.64 0.82
C ARG A 87 9.94 -10.38 1.35
N GLN A 88 9.10 -10.52 2.38
CA GLN A 88 8.48 -9.42 3.10
C GLN A 88 9.37 -8.92 4.24
N ASP A 89 10.19 -9.80 4.83
CA ASP A 89 11.31 -9.43 5.69
C ASP A 89 12.54 -10.33 5.46
N HIS A 90 13.70 -9.79 5.81
CA HIS A 90 15.02 -10.35 5.62
C HIS A 90 15.62 -10.98 6.89
N GLN A 91 14.89 -10.92 8.02
CA GLN A 91 15.31 -11.49 9.31
C GLN A 91 14.11 -12.11 10.04
N PHE A 92 14.39 -13.11 10.87
CA PHE A 92 13.46 -13.65 11.86
C PHE A 92 14.22 -14.02 13.14
N ASN A 93 13.70 -13.66 14.31
CA ASN A 93 14.35 -13.88 15.62
C ASN A 93 15.85 -13.50 15.66
N GLY A 94 16.20 -12.36 15.04
CA GLY A 94 17.57 -11.83 14.99
C GLY A 94 18.54 -12.58 14.05
N ARG A 95 18.05 -13.47 13.19
CA ARG A 95 18.84 -14.22 12.19
C ARG A 95 18.38 -13.89 10.77
N PRO A 96 19.27 -13.87 9.76
CA PRO A 96 18.86 -13.74 8.36
C PRO A 96 17.87 -14.83 7.94
N ALA A 97 16.79 -14.46 7.25
CA ALA A 97 15.75 -15.37 6.78
C ALA A 97 14.96 -14.75 5.62
N ASN A 98 14.44 -15.56 4.69
CA ASN A 98 13.49 -15.10 3.68
C ASN A 98 12.06 -15.23 4.22
N VAL A 99 11.63 -14.30 5.08
CA VAL A 99 10.26 -14.28 5.59
C VAL A 99 9.32 -13.86 4.47
N VAL A 100 8.50 -14.79 3.98
CA VAL A 100 7.56 -14.55 2.86
C VAL A 100 6.12 -14.29 3.30
N LEU A 101 5.78 -14.62 4.55
CA LEU A 101 4.47 -14.41 5.17
C LEU A 101 4.54 -13.27 6.19
N ASP A 102 3.57 -12.35 6.18
CA ASP A 102 3.45 -11.25 7.17
C ASP A 102 2.07 -11.32 7.84
N HIS A 103 2.00 -10.97 9.12
CA HIS A 103 0.77 -11.04 9.93
C HIS A 103 0.20 -9.64 10.13
N ILE A 104 -0.90 -9.33 9.45
CA ILE A 104 -1.59 -8.04 9.54
C ILE A 104 -2.59 -8.11 10.71
N LYS A 105 -2.08 -7.88 11.92
CA LYS A 105 -2.82 -7.94 13.20
C LYS A 105 -2.53 -6.71 14.05
N ASN A 106 -3.51 -6.22 14.81
CA ASN A 106 -3.28 -5.16 15.79
C ASN A 106 -2.35 -5.65 16.91
N LEU A 107 -1.20 -4.99 17.09
CA LEU A 107 -0.19 -5.35 18.09
C LEU A 107 -0.06 -4.32 19.21
N THR A 108 -0.88 -3.27 19.23
CA THR A 108 -0.86 -2.21 20.25
C THR A 108 -1.19 -2.71 21.67
N LEU A 109 -1.84 -3.87 21.79
CA LEU A 109 -2.11 -4.55 23.06
C LEU A 109 -0.91 -5.35 23.61
N LYS A 110 0.13 -5.58 22.78
CA LYS A 110 1.31 -6.38 23.13
C LYS A 110 2.63 -5.60 23.08
N LEU A 111 2.68 -4.48 22.34
CA LEU A 111 3.90 -3.74 22.03
C LEU A 111 3.69 -2.23 22.19
N ASP A 112 4.71 -1.55 22.70
CA ASP A 112 4.75 -0.09 22.84
C ASP A 112 4.65 0.59 21.46
N ALA A 113 3.82 1.63 21.36
CA ALA A 113 3.58 2.38 20.14
C ALA A 113 4.86 2.92 19.48
N LYS A 114 5.92 3.22 20.26
CA LYS A 114 7.22 3.65 19.73
C LYS A 114 7.97 2.58 18.93
N HIS A 115 7.55 1.31 19.05
CA HIS A 115 8.07 0.18 18.27
C HIS A 115 7.13 -0.25 17.14
N ILE A 116 6.01 0.45 16.94
CA ILE A 116 5.09 0.22 15.83
C ILE A 116 5.28 1.34 14.80
N GLY A 117 6.03 1.05 13.75
CA GLY A 117 6.30 1.95 12.63
C GLY A 117 5.40 1.75 11.42
N SER A 118 4.33 0.92 11.51
CA SER A 118 3.45 0.64 10.38
C SER A 118 1.97 0.51 10.77
N PRO A 119 1.02 1.13 10.02
CA PRO A 119 -0.42 1.05 10.27
C PRO A 119 -1.01 -0.35 10.03
N ALA A 120 -0.23 -1.26 9.43
CA ALA A 120 -0.55 -2.67 9.32
C ALA A 120 -0.73 -3.35 10.69
N TYR A 121 -0.08 -2.82 11.74
CA TYR A 121 -0.06 -3.41 13.09
C TYR A 121 -0.86 -2.60 14.13
N THR A 122 -1.79 -1.73 13.69
CA THR A 122 -2.62 -0.88 14.57
C THR A 122 -4.10 -0.93 14.21
N ALA A 123 -4.95 -0.49 15.14
CA ALA A 123 -6.39 -0.35 14.96
C ALA A 123 -6.83 0.92 14.20
N GLU A 124 -5.91 1.82 13.84
CA GLU A 124 -6.21 3.07 13.13
C GLU A 124 -6.66 2.80 11.68
N GLN A 125 -7.15 3.84 10.99
CA GLN A 125 -7.41 3.75 9.54
C GLN A 125 -6.09 3.61 8.77
N GLN A 126 -6.00 2.62 7.89
CA GLN A 126 -4.89 2.51 6.93
C GLN A 126 -5.39 3.07 5.59
N GLY A 127 -4.94 4.29 5.26
CA GLY A 127 -5.37 4.97 4.04
C GLY A 127 -4.95 4.25 2.75
N PHE A 128 -5.65 4.54 1.65
CA PHE A 128 -5.34 3.97 0.33
C PHE A 128 -3.86 4.05 -0.03
N HIS A 129 -3.32 2.93 -0.49
CA HIS A 129 -1.92 2.71 -0.84
C HIS A 129 -1.77 1.49 -1.75
N THR A 130 -0.54 1.25 -2.17
CA THR A 130 -0.06 0.00 -2.76
C THR A 130 1.08 -0.56 -1.92
N ASP A 131 1.26 -1.87 -1.92
CA ASP A 131 2.31 -2.57 -1.17
C ASP A 131 3.56 -2.77 -2.05
N ALA A 132 4.36 -3.83 -1.82
CA ALA A 132 5.42 -4.26 -2.74
C ALA A 132 5.03 -5.57 -3.46
N GLY A 133 5.70 -5.87 -4.58
CA GLY A 133 5.34 -7.01 -5.44
C GLY A 133 4.20 -6.69 -6.42
N ASP A 134 3.86 -7.65 -7.27
CA ASP A 134 2.94 -7.46 -8.40
C ASP A 134 1.50 -7.86 -8.05
N VAL A 135 1.35 -8.89 -7.20
CA VAL A 135 0.07 -9.33 -6.63
C VAL A 135 0.18 -9.33 -5.11
N ILE A 136 -0.83 -8.78 -4.43
CA ILE A 136 -1.03 -8.99 -2.99
C ILE A 136 -2.02 -10.13 -2.83
N ALA A 137 -1.68 -11.11 -1.99
CA ALA A 137 -2.64 -12.06 -1.48
C ALA A 137 -2.87 -11.80 0.00
N LEU A 138 -4.13 -11.68 0.41
CA LEU A 138 -4.55 -11.63 1.80
C LEU A 138 -5.41 -12.86 2.10
N PHE A 139 -5.23 -13.45 3.27
CA PHE A 139 -6.09 -14.49 3.81
C PHE A 139 -6.55 -14.07 5.21
N ALA A 140 -7.86 -13.98 5.44
CA ALA A 140 -8.41 -13.57 6.73
C ALA A 140 -8.49 -14.76 7.71
N LEU A 141 -7.99 -14.57 8.93
CA LEU A 141 -8.00 -15.58 10.01
C LEU A 141 -8.93 -15.21 11.18
N ALA A 142 -9.35 -13.94 11.24
CA ALA A 142 -10.29 -13.37 12.19
C ALA A 142 -10.63 -11.94 11.77
N ASP A 143 -11.90 -11.53 11.94
CA ASP A 143 -12.34 -10.15 11.79
C ASP A 143 -12.26 -9.35 13.09
N ALA A 144 -12.51 -8.05 12.98
CA ALA A 144 -12.56 -7.15 14.14
C ALA A 144 -13.81 -7.41 14.99
N ALA A 145 -13.82 -6.91 16.23
CA ALA A 145 -15.06 -6.81 16.99
C ALA A 145 -16.00 -5.75 16.38
N GLU A 146 -15.45 -4.61 15.93
CA GLU A 146 -16.19 -3.59 15.18
C GLU A 146 -15.31 -2.93 14.09
N GLY A 147 -15.92 -2.53 12.97
CA GLY A 147 -15.27 -1.75 11.92
C GLY A 147 -14.35 -2.59 11.02
N GLY A 148 -13.21 -2.02 10.59
CA GLY A 148 -12.13 -2.78 9.96
C GLY A 148 -12.38 -3.29 8.54
N LYS A 149 -13.46 -2.84 7.88
CA LYS A 149 -13.77 -3.14 6.48
C LYS A 149 -12.54 -2.90 5.60
N SER A 150 -12.26 -3.87 4.74
CA SER A 150 -11.24 -3.74 3.70
C SER A 150 -11.82 -2.87 2.59
N TYR A 151 -10.98 -2.08 1.92
CA TYR A 151 -11.39 -1.26 0.79
C TYR A 151 -10.45 -1.47 -0.39
N ILE A 152 -11.01 -1.59 -1.59
CA ILE A 152 -10.26 -1.59 -2.85
C ILE A 152 -10.84 -0.55 -3.82
N ALA A 153 -9.96 0.07 -4.61
CA ALA A 153 -10.31 1.05 -5.64
C ALA A 153 -9.41 0.85 -6.86
N SER A 154 -10.00 0.90 -8.06
CA SER A 154 -9.23 0.86 -9.31
C SER A 154 -8.32 2.08 -9.42
N SER A 155 -7.01 1.87 -9.44
CA SER A 155 -6.03 2.95 -9.61
C SER A 155 -6.14 3.61 -10.99
N TRP A 156 -6.70 2.89 -11.97
CA TRP A 156 -6.97 3.38 -13.32
C TRP A 156 -8.22 4.28 -13.37
N THR A 157 -9.25 3.99 -12.57
CA THR A 157 -10.38 4.92 -12.37
C THR A 157 -9.93 6.20 -11.66
N VAL A 158 -9.09 6.07 -10.63
CA VAL A 158 -8.50 7.22 -9.92
C VAL A 158 -7.62 8.06 -10.87
N TYR A 159 -6.75 7.41 -11.64
CA TYR A 159 -5.95 8.07 -12.68
C TYR A 159 -6.84 8.80 -13.70
N ASN A 160 -7.88 8.15 -14.22
CA ASN A 160 -8.77 8.77 -15.21
C ASN A 160 -9.47 10.04 -14.69
N GLU A 161 -9.91 10.06 -13.43
CA GLU A 161 -10.51 11.26 -12.85
C GLU A 161 -9.47 12.37 -12.62
N LEU A 162 -8.29 12.04 -12.09
CA LEU A 162 -7.21 13.01 -11.89
C LEU A 162 -6.67 13.54 -13.23
N ALA A 163 -6.53 12.70 -14.26
CA ALA A 163 -6.08 13.12 -15.58
C ALA A 163 -7.08 14.06 -16.29
N ALA A 164 -8.38 13.89 -16.04
CA ALA A 164 -9.42 14.74 -16.59
C ALA A 164 -9.66 16.05 -15.81
N THR A 165 -9.32 16.10 -14.51
CA THR A 165 -9.67 17.24 -13.63
C THR A 165 -8.47 17.97 -13.03
N ARG A 166 -7.34 17.29 -12.83
CA ARG A 166 -6.11 17.77 -12.16
C ARG A 166 -4.83 17.21 -12.83
N PRO A 167 -4.60 17.53 -14.12
CA PRO A 167 -3.41 17.07 -14.84
C PRO A 167 -2.08 17.60 -14.25
N ASP A 168 -2.12 18.69 -13.48
CA ASP A 168 -1.00 19.16 -12.65
C ASP A 168 -0.56 18.09 -11.62
N LEU A 169 -1.51 17.42 -10.96
CA LEU A 169 -1.21 16.37 -9.99
C LEU A 169 -0.71 15.09 -10.68
N ILE A 170 -1.12 14.82 -11.92
CA ILE A 170 -0.51 13.75 -12.74
C ILE A 170 0.97 14.04 -12.99
N ARG A 171 1.34 15.28 -13.31
CA ARG A 171 2.75 15.71 -13.45
C ARG A 171 3.51 15.52 -12.14
N THR A 172 3.01 16.07 -11.03
CA THR A 172 3.65 15.91 -9.71
C THR A 172 3.83 14.45 -9.31
N LEU A 173 2.91 13.55 -9.64
CA LEU A 173 3.05 12.11 -9.33
C LEU A 173 4.06 11.39 -10.25
N SER A 174 4.27 11.89 -11.47
CA SER A 174 5.23 11.36 -12.44
C SER A 174 6.68 11.85 -12.24
N GLU A 175 6.87 12.96 -11.52
CA GLU A 175 8.17 13.49 -11.13
C GLU A 175 8.85 12.63 -10.03
N PRO A 176 10.16 12.77 -9.76
CA PRO A 176 10.83 12.02 -8.70
C PRO A 176 10.52 12.51 -7.27
N TRP A 177 10.13 11.60 -6.36
CA TRP A 177 9.85 11.86 -4.94
C TRP A 177 10.93 11.27 -4.03
N HIS A 178 11.27 12.00 -2.96
CA HIS A 178 12.12 11.51 -1.87
C HIS A 178 11.39 10.52 -0.95
N VAL A 179 11.40 9.24 -1.36
CA VAL A 179 10.85 8.10 -0.62
C VAL A 179 11.78 7.75 0.53
N ASP A 180 11.28 7.88 1.75
CA ASP A 180 12.05 7.62 2.96
C ASP A 180 12.34 6.12 3.17
N GLY A 181 13.55 5.84 3.69
CA GLY A 181 14.00 4.52 4.11
C GLY A 181 14.06 4.33 5.63
N PHE A 182 13.62 5.33 6.40
CA PHE A 182 13.56 5.36 7.88
C PHE A 182 14.89 5.01 8.56
N GLY A 183 16.01 5.39 7.93
CA GLY A 183 17.36 5.05 8.38
C GLY A 183 17.74 3.56 8.29
N LYS A 184 16.88 2.68 7.77
CA LYS A 184 17.14 1.22 7.61
C LYS A 184 17.52 0.82 6.20
N SER A 185 17.12 1.63 5.23
CA SER A 185 17.63 1.56 3.87
C SER A 185 17.96 2.96 3.39
N ALA A 186 18.83 3.06 2.39
CA ALA A 186 19.08 4.34 1.73
C ALA A 186 17.75 4.90 1.18
N PRO A 187 17.43 6.18 1.43
CA PRO A 187 16.31 6.84 0.77
C PRO A 187 16.43 6.75 -0.75
N THR A 188 15.29 6.74 -1.45
CA THR A 188 15.26 6.60 -2.91
C THR A 188 14.52 7.77 -3.56
N SER A 189 14.96 8.18 -4.75
CA SER A 189 14.25 9.16 -5.57
C SER A 189 13.60 8.44 -6.76
N ARG A 190 12.27 8.52 -6.88
CA ARG A 190 11.50 7.87 -7.96
C ARG A 190 10.09 8.44 -8.11
N PRO A 191 9.43 8.26 -9.27
CA PRO A 191 8.01 8.53 -9.42
C PRO A 191 7.12 7.67 -8.50
N LEU A 192 5.89 8.16 -8.30
CA LEU A 192 4.78 7.43 -7.71
C LEU A 192 3.79 6.93 -8.76
N LEU A 193 3.76 7.57 -9.92
CA LEU A 193 2.99 7.22 -11.10
C LEU A 193 3.93 6.91 -12.26
N PHE A 194 3.72 5.78 -12.91
CA PHE A 194 4.50 5.32 -14.06
C PHE A 194 3.58 5.06 -15.24
N HIS A 195 3.97 5.52 -16.42
CA HIS A 195 3.36 5.12 -17.69
C HIS A 195 4.15 3.98 -18.32
N GLN A 196 3.46 3.11 -19.05
CA GLN A 196 4.04 2.11 -19.94
C GLN A 196 3.31 2.19 -21.27
N ALA A 197 3.99 2.70 -22.29
CA ALA A 197 3.46 2.74 -23.66
C ALA A 197 3.14 1.32 -24.16
N ALA A 198 2.12 1.21 -25.02
CA ALA A 198 1.79 -0.05 -25.66
C ALA A 198 2.96 -0.59 -26.50
N THR A 199 3.12 -1.91 -26.50
CA THR A 199 4.04 -2.65 -27.38
C THR A 199 3.26 -3.57 -28.30
N ALA A 200 3.94 -4.36 -29.13
CA ALA A 200 3.29 -5.39 -29.95
C ALA A 200 2.67 -6.54 -29.14
N SER A 201 3.01 -6.69 -27.85
CA SER A 201 2.56 -7.77 -26.96
C SER A 201 1.88 -7.30 -25.67
N ASN A 202 2.15 -6.07 -25.21
CA ASN A 202 1.57 -5.50 -24.00
C ASN A 202 0.70 -4.27 -24.34
N PRO A 203 -0.53 -4.16 -23.80
CA PRO A 203 -1.32 -2.93 -23.92
C PRO A 203 -0.66 -1.78 -23.15
N GLU A 204 -1.10 -0.56 -23.42
CA GLU A 204 -0.76 0.61 -22.61
C GLU A 204 -1.22 0.41 -21.16
N ARG A 205 -0.38 0.78 -20.20
CA ARG A 205 -0.65 0.66 -18.76
C ARG A 205 -0.22 1.91 -18.02
N VAL A 206 -0.89 2.15 -16.91
CA VAL A 206 -0.43 3.06 -15.86
C VAL A 206 -0.27 2.26 -14.57
N ILE A 207 0.84 2.49 -13.86
CA ILE A 207 1.14 1.86 -12.57
C ILE A 207 1.23 2.96 -11.54
N ILE A 208 0.47 2.83 -10.45
CA ILE A 208 0.62 3.68 -9.27
C ILE A 208 1.35 2.84 -8.22
N GLN A 209 2.41 3.37 -7.61
CA GLN A 209 3.08 2.72 -6.47
C GLN A 209 3.52 3.73 -5.39
N TYR A 210 2.66 3.91 -4.39
CA TYR A 210 2.91 4.77 -3.23
C TYR A 210 2.37 4.16 -1.93
N ALA A 211 2.93 4.62 -0.81
CA ALA A 211 2.30 4.51 0.51
C ALA A 211 2.59 5.79 1.29
N ARG A 212 1.55 6.49 1.78
CA ARG A 212 1.66 7.82 2.39
C ARG A 212 2.70 7.91 3.52
N ARG A 213 2.84 6.84 4.31
CA ARG A 213 3.87 6.71 5.37
C ARG A 213 5.26 7.19 4.92
N ALA A 214 5.68 6.92 3.69
CA ALA A 214 7.00 7.33 3.18
C ALA A 214 7.22 8.86 3.13
N PHE A 215 6.16 9.66 3.25
CA PHE A 215 6.15 11.13 3.13
C PHE A 215 5.70 11.85 4.41
N THR A 216 5.09 11.12 5.35
CA THR A 216 4.57 11.63 6.63
C THR A 216 5.25 11.01 7.85
N GLY A 217 5.92 9.87 7.69
CA GLY A 217 6.17 8.93 8.78
C GLY A 217 4.91 8.24 9.28
N TYR A 218 5.07 7.37 10.27
CA TYR A 218 3.99 6.80 11.09
C TYR A 218 4.51 6.36 12.46
N TRP A 219 3.93 6.92 13.53
CA TRP A 219 4.18 6.52 14.93
C TRP A 219 5.67 6.35 15.26
N GLY A 220 6.15 5.13 15.53
CA GLY A 220 7.55 4.84 15.88
C GLY A 220 8.57 5.14 14.77
N LEU A 221 8.12 5.32 13.53
CA LEU A 221 8.95 5.70 12.38
C LEU A 221 8.49 7.04 11.79
N PRO A 222 8.80 8.18 12.44
CA PRO A 222 8.61 9.50 11.87
C PRO A 222 9.47 9.68 10.60
N ARG A 223 9.13 10.65 9.74
CA ARG A 223 9.93 10.96 8.55
C ARG A 223 11.32 11.47 8.94
N SER A 224 12.33 10.97 8.25
CA SER A 224 13.74 11.33 8.38
C SER A 224 13.95 12.82 8.11
N SER A 225 14.27 13.59 9.17
CA SER A 225 14.44 15.06 9.12
C SER A 225 15.60 15.58 8.27
N HIS A 226 16.45 14.69 7.74
CA HIS A 226 17.50 15.03 6.76
C HIS A 226 17.00 15.01 5.31
N LEU A 227 15.79 14.51 5.04
CA LEU A 227 15.17 14.58 3.72
C LEU A 227 14.55 15.97 3.50
N PRO A 228 14.44 16.43 2.24
CA PRO A 228 13.61 17.58 1.93
C PRO A 228 12.16 17.36 2.40
N PRO A 229 11.49 18.39 2.95
CA PRO A 229 10.05 18.37 3.12
C PRO A 229 9.36 18.15 1.76
N ILE A 230 8.15 17.57 1.77
CA ILE A 230 7.38 17.46 0.52
C ILE A 230 6.79 18.82 0.13
N THR A 231 6.57 19.07 -1.16
CA THR A 231 5.93 20.32 -1.62
C THR A 231 4.43 20.34 -1.34
N GLU A 232 3.77 21.51 -1.42
CA GLU A 232 2.31 21.61 -1.33
C GLU A 232 1.60 20.84 -2.46
N ALA A 233 2.17 20.82 -3.68
CA ALA A 233 1.67 20.00 -4.77
C ALA A 233 1.78 18.50 -4.45
N GLN A 234 2.88 18.06 -3.83
CA GLN A 234 3.05 16.68 -3.37
C GLN A 234 2.09 16.33 -2.23
N ALA A 235 1.88 17.23 -1.27
CA ALA A 235 0.90 17.05 -0.20
C ALA A 235 -0.53 16.94 -0.78
N GLU A 236 -0.88 17.78 -1.75
CA GLU A 236 -2.15 17.70 -2.45
C GLU A 236 -2.30 16.41 -3.25
N ALA A 237 -1.28 15.98 -4.01
CA ALA A 237 -1.32 14.76 -4.79
C ALA A 237 -1.56 13.51 -3.92
N LEU A 238 -1.00 13.46 -2.70
CA LEU A 238 -1.25 12.38 -1.74
C LEU A 238 -2.69 12.39 -1.21
N ASP A 239 -3.29 13.57 -0.99
CA ASP A 239 -4.69 13.69 -0.56
C ASP A 239 -5.67 13.41 -1.72
N ALA A 240 -5.41 13.94 -2.91
CA ALA A 240 -6.20 13.69 -4.11
C ALA A 240 -6.26 12.19 -4.47
N LEU A 241 -5.11 11.50 -4.48
CA LEU A 241 -5.09 10.03 -4.62
C LEU A 241 -5.96 9.33 -3.58
N HIS A 242 -5.92 9.78 -2.31
CA HIS A 242 -6.71 9.15 -1.25
C HIS A 242 -8.21 9.40 -1.40
N PHE A 243 -8.64 10.64 -1.60
CA PHE A 243 -10.04 11.01 -1.63
C PHE A 243 -10.72 10.60 -2.95
N THR A 244 -10.01 10.66 -4.09
CA THR A 244 -10.52 10.08 -5.35
C THR A 244 -10.58 8.55 -5.28
N ALA A 245 -9.62 7.88 -4.60
CA ALA A 245 -9.75 6.45 -4.32
C ALA A 245 -10.97 6.15 -3.43
N GLN A 246 -11.16 6.90 -2.34
CA GLN A 246 -12.29 6.74 -1.42
C GLN A 246 -13.65 6.95 -2.09
N LYS A 247 -13.75 7.93 -3.00
CA LYS A 247 -14.94 8.23 -3.80
C LYS A 247 -15.38 7.05 -4.68
N HIS A 248 -14.42 6.31 -5.21
CA HIS A 248 -14.62 5.14 -6.09
C HIS A 248 -14.33 3.80 -5.38
N ALA A 249 -14.26 3.81 -4.05
CA ALA A 249 -13.88 2.64 -3.27
C ALA A 249 -15.04 1.68 -3.05
N LEU A 250 -14.70 0.40 -2.99
CA LEU A 250 -15.62 -0.67 -2.64
C LEU A 250 -15.27 -1.17 -1.26
N ALA A 251 -16.26 -1.10 -0.36
CA ALA A 251 -16.19 -1.73 0.94
C ALA A 251 -16.35 -3.23 0.75
N LEU A 252 -15.34 -3.98 1.16
CA LEU A 252 -15.40 -5.43 1.26
C LEU A 252 -15.59 -5.80 2.73
N GLU A 253 -16.64 -6.56 2.99
CA GLU A 253 -16.70 -7.44 4.15
C GLU A 253 -15.73 -8.59 3.88
N PHE A 254 -14.72 -8.69 4.75
CA PHE A 254 -13.59 -9.60 4.68
C PHE A 254 -13.39 -10.03 6.13
N GLN A 255 -13.74 -11.28 6.41
CA GLN A 255 -14.24 -11.74 7.71
C GLN A 255 -13.25 -12.73 8.36
N SER A 256 -13.49 -14.05 8.33
CA SER A 256 -12.55 -15.08 8.82
C SER A 256 -12.52 -16.36 7.96
N GLY A 257 -11.87 -16.33 6.80
CA GLY A 257 -11.74 -17.48 5.87
C GLY A 257 -11.43 -17.08 4.41
N ASP A 258 -11.59 -15.80 4.06
CA ASP A 258 -11.56 -15.30 2.68
C ASP A 258 -10.13 -15.17 2.19
N ILE A 259 -9.93 -15.51 0.92
CA ILE A 259 -8.67 -15.32 0.23
C ILE A 259 -8.87 -14.30 -0.89
N GLN A 260 -8.32 -13.11 -0.69
CA GLN A 260 -8.27 -12.04 -1.70
C GLN A 260 -6.93 -12.08 -2.43
N PHE A 261 -6.98 -12.08 -3.76
CA PHE A 261 -5.84 -11.74 -4.63
C PHE A 261 -6.15 -10.43 -5.36
N ILE A 262 -5.22 -9.46 -5.32
CA ILE A 262 -5.32 -8.20 -6.06
C ILE A 262 -4.03 -7.89 -6.82
N ASN A 263 -4.16 -7.37 -8.04
CA ASN A 263 -3.03 -6.81 -8.80
C ASN A 263 -2.61 -5.48 -8.14
N ASN A 264 -1.46 -5.50 -7.45
CA ASN A 264 -0.93 -4.39 -6.65
C ASN A 264 -0.55 -3.15 -7.50
N LEU A 265 -0.33 -3.35 -8.81
CA LEU A 265 0.08 -2.29 -9.74
C LEU A 265 -1.11 -1.44 -10.23
N SER A 266 -2.33 -1.95 -10.09
CA SER A 266 -3.57 -1.38 -10.62
C SER A 266 -4.72 -1.24 -9.61
N ILE A 267 -4.56 -1.75 -8.39
CA ILE A 267 -5.57 -1.68 -7.32
C ILE A 267 -4.96 -0.99 -6.10
N LEU A 268 -5.53 0.17 -5.75
CA LEU A 268 -5.27 0.81 -4.46
C LEU A 268 -6.10 0.11 -3.40
N HIS A 269 -5.50 -0.21 -2.26
CA HIS A 269 -6.18 -0.85 -1.14
C HIS A 269 -6.01 -0.07 0.16
N GLY A 270 -6.99 -0.21 1.05
CA GLY A 270 -7.04 0.47 2.35
C GLY A 270 -7.88 -0.31 3.35
N ARG A 271 -7.94 0.17 4.59
CA ARG A 271 -8.69 -0.44 5.69
C ARG A 271 -9.28 0.66 6.57
N GLY A 272 -10.54 0.50 6.94
CA GLY A 272 -11.16 1.36 7.97
C GLY A 272 -10.44 1.25 9.32
N ALA A 273 -10.68 2.22 10.20
CA ALA A 273 -10.38 2.05 11.62
C ALA A 273 -11.24 0.90 12.19
N PHE A 274 -10.76 0.26 13.26
CA PHE A 274 -11.47 -0.85 13.90
C PHE A 274 -11.31 -0.85 15.42
N ARG A 275 -12.08 -1.71 16.08
CA ARG A 275 -11.90 -2.05 17.49
C ARG A 275 -11.86 -3.57 17.64
N ASP A 276 -10.90 -4.04 18.42
CA ASP A 276 -10.82 -5.43 18.88
C ASP A 276 -11.37 -5.55 20.31
N THR A 277 -11.72 -6.77 20.71
CA THR A 277 -11.86 -7.18 22.11
C THR A 277 -10.76 -8.19 22.46
N PRO A 278 -10.56 -8.58 23.73
CA PRO A 278 -9.61 -9.65 24.06
C PRO A 278 -9.88 -10.94 23.26
N ASP A 279 -11.15 -11.29 23.09
CA ASP A 279 -11.61 -12.54 22.49
C ASP A 279 -11.78 -12.47 20.96
N LYS A 280 -11.89 -11.27 20.38
CA LYS A 280 -12.07 -11.06 18.93
C LYS A 280 -11.14 -9.96 18.41
N GLN A 281 -10.07 -10.39 17.73
CA GLN A 281 -8.97 -9.54 17.27
C GLN A 281 -8.69 -9.75 15.77
N ARG A 282 -8.82 -8.69 14.96
CA ARG A 282 -8.63 -8.75 13.51
C ARG A 282 -7.24 -9.28 13.14
N HIS A 283 -7.16 -10.34 12.35
CA HIS A 283 -5.91 -11.01 11.98
C HIS A 283 -5.98 -11.48 10.53
N LEU A 284 -5.14 -10.91 9.66
CA LEU A 284 -4.92 -11.45 8.32
C LEU A 284 -3.50 -11.99 8.17
N LEU A 285 -3.31 -12.95 7.28
CA LEU A 285 -2.03 -13.22 6.66
C LEU A 285 -1.92 -12.47 5.35
N ARG A 286 -0.69 -12.07 4.98
CA ARG A 286 -0.38 -11.52 3.66
C ARG A 286 0.76 -12.29 3.02
N LEU A 287 0.68 -12.50 1.71
CA LEU A 287 1.80 -12.79 0.82
C LEU A 287 1.98 -11.64 -0.18
N TRP A 288 3.22 -11.34 -0.53
CA TRP A 288 3.55 -10.59 -1.74
C TRP A 288 3.96 -11.60 -2.82
N LEU A 289 3.46 -11.45 -4.04
CA LEU A 289 3.55 -12.45 -5.10
C LEU A 289 3.96 -11.84 -6.45
N ARG A 290 4.52 -12.68 -7.32
CA ARG A 290 4.80 -12.42 -8.74
C ARG A 290 4.64 -13.70 -9.52
N ASP A 291 4.06 -13.59 -10.70
CA ASP A 291 4.07 -14.64 -11.71
C ASP A 291 5.13 -14.34 -12.78
N ASP A 292 6.02 -15.28 -13.11
CA ASP A 292 7.11 -15.00 -14.05
C ASP A 292 6.67 -14.94 -15.53
N GLU A 293 5.50 -15.49 -15.87
CA GLU A 293 4.94 -15.46 -17.24
C GLU A 293 3.98 -14.29 -17.44
N LEU A 294 3.14 -13.98 -16.43
CA LEU A 294 2.03 -13.03 -16.54
C LEU A 294 2.28 -11.66 -15.87
N ALA A 295 3.32 -11.51 -15.06
CA ALA A 295 3.58 -10.22 -14.41
C ALA A 295 4.01 -9.14 -15.39
N TRP A 296 3.57 -7.91 -15.12
CA TRP A 296 3.90 -6.76 -15.95
C TRP A 296 5.41 -6.43 -15.86
N ASP A 297 5.92 -5.79 -16.92
CA ASP A 297 7.27 -5.23 -16.96
C ASP A 297 7.47 -4.32 -15.74
N THR A 298 8.48 -4.58 -14.92
CA THR A 298 8.74 -3.74 -13.73
C THR A 298 9.38 -2.41 -14.17
N PRO A 299 8.76 -1.24 -13.87
CA PRO A 299 9.34 0.07 -14.20
C PRO A 299 10.78 0.20 -13.68
N ALA A 300 11.67 0.81 -14.46
CA ALA A 300 13.12 0.82 -14.17
C ALA A 300 13.47 1.27 -12.73
N ALA A 301 12.82 2.34 -12.24
CA ALA A 301 13.02 2.85 -10.88
C ALA A 301 12.51 1.91 -9.75
N LEU A 302 11.75 0.86 -10.08
CA LEU A 302 11.26 -0.16 -9.17
C LEU A 302 12.07 -1.46 -9.22
N GLN A 303 12.83 -1.73 -10.29
CA GLN A 303 13.56 -3.00 -10.48
C GLN A 303 14.51 -3.33 -9.33
N SER A 304 15.23 -2.34 -8.77
CA SER A 304 16.11 -2.53 -7.60
C SER A 304 15.34 -2.86 -6.30
N ARG A 305 14.07 -2.46 -6.19
CA ARG A 305 13.19 -2.90 -5.10
C ARG A 305 12.67 -4.31 -5.38
N TRP A 306 12.21 -4.61 -6.59
CA TRP A 306 11.69 -5.93 -6.96
C TRP A 306 12.72 -7.04 -6.82
N ARG A 307 13.96 -6.81 -7.27
CA ARG A 307 15.08 -7.73 -7.08
C ARG A 307 15.30 -8.08 -5.60
N ARG A 308 15.29 -7.09 -4.69
CA ARG A 308 15.38 -7.33 -3.24
C ARG A 308 14.20 -8.11 -2.65
N LEU A 309 13.06 -8.19 -3.34
CA LEU A 309 11.89 -8.98 -2.92
C LEU A 309 11.95 -10.42 -3.44
N PHE A 310 12.34 -10.64 -4.69
CA PHE A 310 12.20 -11.93 -5.37
C PHE A 310 13.51 -12.67 -5.64
N ASP A 311 14.66 -11.98 -5.66
CA ASP A 311 15.96 -12.61 -5.88
C ASP A 311 16.42 -13.33 -4.61
N ASP A 312 17.07 -14.48 -4.81
CA ASP A 312 17.56 -15.39 -3.76
C ASP A 312 16.46 -15.92 -2.82
N VAL A 313 15.21 -16.03 -3.30
CA VAL A 313 14.06 -16.64 -2.59
C VAL A 313 13.67 -17.96 -3.26
N THR A 314 14.46 -19.02 -3.01
CA THR A 314 14.12 -20.40 -3.43
C THR A 314 13.02 -20.99 -2.52
N PRO A 315 12.26 -22.01 -2.95
CA PRO A 315 11.20 -22.63 -2.12
C PRO A 315 11.67 -23.09 -0.74
N GLU A 316 12.88 -23.65 -0.66
CA GLU A 316 13.50 -24.21 0.55
C GLU A 316 13.95 -23.13 1.53
N SER A 317 14.15 -21.91 1.02
CA SER A 317 14.54 -20.74 1.83
C SER A 317 13.37 -20.03 2.50
N GLN A 318 12.14 -20.30 2.06
CA GLN A 318 10.94 -19.55 2.46
C GLN A 318 10.54 -19.84 3.90
N LEU A 319 10.51 -18.79 4.73
CA LEU A 319 10.05 -18.87 6.11
C LEU A 319 8.62 -18.32 6.24
N PHE A 320 7.77 -19.13 6.88
CA PHE A 320 6.39 -18.83 7.22
C PHE A 320 6.26 -18.85 8.75
N PRO A 321 6.34 -17.69 9.43
CA PRO A 321 6.03 -17.62 10.85
C PRO A 321 4.59 -18.09 11.12
N LEU A 322 4.35 -18.67 12.29
CA LEU A 322 2.99 -19.01 12.77
C LEU A 322 2.43 -17.91 13.71
N GLU A 323 3.32 -17.13 14.33
CA GLU A 323 2.98 -16.08 15.30
C GLU A 323 3.24 -14.68 14.73
N PRO A 324 2.40 -13.68 15.04
CA PRO A 324 2.56 -12.33 14.52
C PRO A 324 3.74 -11.61 15.17
N SER A 325 4.60 -11.03 14.34
CA SER A 325 5.73 -10.20 14.74
C SER A 325 5.82 -8.96 13.85
N ILE A 326 6.25 -7.82 14.38
CA ILE A 326 6.51 -6.64 13.55
C ILE A 326 7.83 -6.86 12.79
N ARG A 327 7.74 -6.98 11.46
CA ARG A 327 8.88 -7.05 10.54
C ARG A 327 9.91 -5.96 10.85
N SER A 328 11.20 -6.29 10.79
CA SER A 328 12.31 -5.39 11.12
C SER A 328 12.32 -4.09 10.29
N THR A 329 11.76 -4.12 9.08
CA THR A 329 11.55 -2.93 8.21
C THR A 329 10.38 -2.03 8.64
N SER A 330 9.73 -2.37 9.76
CA SER A 330 8.55 -1.69 10.32
C SER A 330 8.53 -1.61 11.86
N SER A 331 9.43 -2.29 12.58
CA SER A 331 9.63 -2.17 14.03
C SER A 331 10.84 -1.36 14.44
N ALA A 332 11.86 -1.32 13.58
CA ALA A 332 13.12 -0.66 13.84
C ALA A 332 13.19 0.69 13.13
#